data_AF-A0A3C0SP53-F1
#
_entry.id   AF-A0A3C0SP53-F1
#
_cell.length_a   1.000
_cell.length_b   1.000
_cell.length_c   1.000
_cell.angle_alpha   90.00
_cell.angle_beta   90.00
_cell.angle_gamma   90.00
#
_symmetry.space_group_name_H-M   'P 1'
#
loop_
_entity.id
_entity.type
_entity.pdbx_description
1 polymer ?
#
loop_
_entity_poly.entity_id
_entity_poly.type
_entity_poly.pdbx_seq_one_letter_code
_entity_poly.pdbx_strand_id
1 'polypeptide(L)' 'MNLKDRIKYIGNSSRVGAFICLLSIDERKTAESISRNVDYVELSNIEKYYQTFTKALFFE' A
#
# COMPACT_ATOMS: atom_id res chain seq x y z
N MET A 1 10.33 -12.15 17.70
CA MET A 1 9.15 -11.93 16.83
C MET A 1 9.53 -12.38 15.43
N ASN A 2 8.85 -13.39 14.89
CA ASN A 2 9.13 -13.97 13.57
C ASN A 2 8.49 -13.09 12.47
N LEU A 3 8.96 -13.20 11.21
CA LEU A 3 8.37 -12.51 10.06
C LEU A 3 6.88 -12.85 9.89
N LYS A 4 6.49 -14.10 10.17
CA LYS A 4 5.09 -14.54 10.13
C LYS A 4 4.19 -13.75 11.09
N ASP A 5 4.74 -13.26 12.19
CA ASP A 5 3.99 -12.47 13.18
C ASP A 5 3.75 -11.03 12.72
N ARG A 6 4.41 -10.59 11.63
CA ARG A 6 4.32 -9.22 11.07
C ARG A 6 3.45 -9.13 9.82
N ILE A 7 3.04 -10.25 9.23
CA ILE A 7 2.33 -10.28 7.94
C ILE A 7 0.88 -10.71 8.18
N LYS A 8 -0.07 -9.89 7.70
CA LYS A 8 -1.50 -10.20 7.75
C LYS A 8 -2.13 -10.07 6.37
N TYR A 9 -2.84 -11.11 5.93
CA TYR A 9 -3.68 -11.06 4.75
C TYR A 9 -5.00 -10.34 5.06
N ILE A 10 -5.38 -9.37 4.22
CA ILE A 10 -6.57 -8.53 4.43
C ILE A 10 -7.61 -8.63 3.30
N GLY A 11 -7.38 -9.48 2.30
CA GLY A 11 -8.28 -9.59 1.15
C GLY A 11 -8.32 -8.32 0.28
N ASN A 12 -9.47 -8.03 -0.33
CA ASN A 12 -9.65 -6.83 -1.16
C ASN A 12 -9.96 -5.60 -0.28
N SER A 13 -8.89 -4.93 0.16
CA SER A 13 -8.98 -3.73 0.97
C SER A 13 -9.68 -2.56 0.25
N SER A 14 -9.54 -2.45 -1.07
CA SER A 14 -10.19 -1.39 -1.86
C SER A 14 -11.72 -1.48 -1.77
N ARG A 15 -12.28 -2.68 -1.97
CA ARG A 15 -13.74 -2.90 -1.88
C ARG A 15 -14.26 -2.64 -0.46
N VAL A 16 -13.57 -3.16 0.55
CA VAL A 16 -13.98 -2.99 1.96
C VAL A 16 -13.87 -1.52 2.37
N GLY A 17 -12.78 -0.84 2.01
CA GLY A 17 -12.60 0.59 2.25
C GLY A 17 -13.68 1.45 1.59
N ALA A 18 -14.05 1.15 0.34
CA ALA A 18 -15.14 1.85 -0.33
C ALA A 18 -16.48 1.68 0.41
N PHE A 19 -16.79 0.47 0.89
CA PHE A 19 -17.99 0.21 1.67
C PHE A 19 -17.98 0.95 3.02
N ILE A 20 -16.83 0.99 3.71
CA ILE A 20 -16.65 1.75 4.94
C ILE A 20 -16.89 3.25 4.71
N CYS A 21 -16.27 3.84 3.68
CA CYS A 21 -16.47 5.24 3.31
C CYS A 21 -17.90 5.55 2.84
N LEU A 22 -18.62 4.57 2.30
CA LEU A 22 -20.03 4.71 1.93
C LEU A 22 -20.91 4.80 3.19
N LEU A 23 -20.66 3.96 4.18
CA LEU A 23 -21.48 3.86 5.40
C LEU A 23 -21.11 4.88 6.48
N SER A 24 -19.91 5.45 6.46
CA SER A 24 -19.45 6.40 7.48
C SER A 24 -18.82 7.64 6.85
N ILE A 25 -19.39 8.80 7.19
CA ILE A 25 -18.86 10.11 6.79
C ILE A 25 -17.52 10.38 7.49
N ASP A 26 -17.37 9.96 8.75
CA ASP A 26 -16.14 10.20 9.50
C ASP A 26 -14.98 9.36 8.95
N GLU A 27 -15.24 8.10 8.57
CA GLU A 27 -14.22 7.26 7.93
C GLU A 27 -13.81 7.80 6.55
N ARG A 28 -14.77 8.38 5.82
CA ARG A 28 -14.46 9.07 4.56
C ARG A 28 -13.53 10.27 4.79
N LYS A 29 -13.80 11.09 5.80
CA LYS A 29 -12.93 12.22 6.18
C LYS A 29 -11.53 11.74 6.60
N THR A 30 -11.45 10.62 7.32
CA THR A 30 -10.18 9.97 7.66
C THR A 30 -9.42 9.55 6.40
N ALA A 31 -10.08 8.90 5.44
CA ALA A 31 -9.47 8.51 4.17
C ALA A 31 -8.95 9.72 3.37
N GLU A 32 -9.71 10.81 3.32
CA GLU A 32 -9.27 12.09 2.70
C GLU A 32 -8.09 12.73 3.42
N SER A 33 -8.03 12.64 4.76
CA SER A 33 -6.88 13.11 5.53
C SER A 33 -5.65 12.28 5.23
N ILE A 34 -5.77 10.95 5.19
CA ILE A 34 -4.68 10.05 4.84
C ILE A 34 -4.16 10.38 3.44
N SER A 35 -5.04 10.55 2.44
CA SER A 35 -4.62 10.82 1.07
C SER A 35 -3.83 12.12 0.92
N ARG A 36 -4.06 13.12 1.79
CA ARG A 36 -3.29 14.38 1.82
C ARG A 36 -1.90 14.22 2.44
N ASN A 37 -1.66 13.14 3.16
CA ASN A 37 -0.40 12.84 3.85
C ASN A 37 0.39 11.70 3.18
N VAL A 38 -0.02 11.25 1.99
CA VAL A 38 0.69 10.24 1.20
C VAL A 38 1.44 10.93 0.08
N ASP A 39 2.76 10.75 0.05
CA ASP A 39 3.61 11.22 -1.03
C ASP A 39 3.69 10.19 -2.16
N TYR A 40 3.63 10.69 -3.40
CA TYR A 40 3.92 9.88 -4.57
C TYR A 40 5.44 9.70 -4.71
N VAL A 41 5.87 8.45 -4.86
CA VAL A 41 7.27 8.09 -5.06
C VAL A 41 7.43 7.53 -6.48
N GLU A 42 8.12 8.29 -7.34
CA GLU A 42 8.40 7.89 -8.71
C GLU A 42 9.58 6.91 -8.77
N LEU A 43 9.28 5.62 -8.75
CA LEU A 43 10.28 4.55 -8.70
C LEU A 43 11.23 4.57 -9.91
N SER A 44 10.77 5.01 -11.08
CA SER A 44 11.62 5.06 -12.29
C SER A 44 12.78 6.06 -12.16
N ASN A 45 12.66 7.06 -11.28
CA ASN A 45 13.70 8.06 -11.03
C ASN A 45 14.62 7.70 -9.85
N ILE A 46 14.36 6.59 -9.15
CA ILE A 46 15.18 6.16 -8.01
C ILE A 46 16.40 5.40 -8.52
N GLU A 47 17.58 5.87 -8.09
CA GLU A 47 18.84 5.20 -8.37
C GLU A 47 18.77 3.72 -7.96
N LYS A 48 19.24 2.83 -8.85
CA LYS A 48 19.27 1.36 -8.65
C LYS A 48 17.92 0.66 -8.61
N TYR A 49 16.78 1.35 -8.78
CA TYR A 49 15.47 0.67 -8.85
C TYR A 49 15.47 -0.42 -9.92
N TYR A 50 15.97 -0.12 -11.13
CA TYR A 50 16.04 -1.08 -12.23
C TYR A 50 16.92 -2.30 -11.91
N GLN A 51 18.05 -2.10 -11.22
CA GLN A 51 18.93 -3.20 -10.81
C GLN A 51 18.24 -4.11 -9.80
N THR A 52 17.54 -3.54 -8.82
CA THR A 52 16.76 -4.29 -7.82
C THR A 52 15.61 -5.05 -8.49
N PHE A 53 14.88 -4.40 -9.40
CA PHE A 53 13.80 -5.01 -10.15
C PHE A 53 14.28 -6.23 -10.95
N THR A 54 15.37 -6.10 -11.72
CA THR A 54 15.92 -7.20 -12.52
C THR A 54 16.36 -8.39 -11.65
N LYS A 55 16.96 -8.13 -10.48
CA LYS A 55 17.32 -9.20 -9.53
C LYS A 55 16.10 -9.95 -9.03
N ALA A 56 14.99 -9.25 -8.77
CA ALA A 56 13.75 -9.85 -8.27
C ALA A 56 12.99 -10.71 -9.31
N LEU A 57 13.41 -10.72 -10.58
CA LEU A 57 12.84 -11.59 -11.61
C LEU A 57 13.32 -13.04 -11.52
N PHE A 58 14.41 -13.30 -10.80
CA PHE A 58 14.97 -14.62 -10.62
C PHE A 58 14.50 -15.22 -9.29
N PHE A 59 13.99 -16.45 -9.35
CA PHE A 59 13.77 -17.26 -8.15
C PHE A 59 15.07 -18.00 -7.86
N GLU A 60 15.86 -17.50 -6.91
CA GLU A 60 17.03 -18.19 -6.35
C GLU A 60 16.64 -19.10 -5.17
#